data_AF-A0A248JZU4-F1
#
_entry.id   AF-A0A248JZU4-F1
#
_cell.length_a   1.000
_cell.length_b   1.000
_cell.length_c   1.000
_cell.angle_alpha   90.00
_cell.angle_beta   90.00
_cell.angle_gamma   90.00
#
_symmetry.space_group_name_H-M   'P 1'
#
loop_
_entity.id
_entity.type
_entity.pdbx_description
1 polymer ?
#
loop_
_entity_poly.entity_id
_entity_poly.type
_entity_poly.pdbx_seq_one_letter_code
_entity_poly.pdbx_strand_id
1 'polypeptide(L)'
;MTHEEKAKAYGRVVAKAWADDAFKARLKADPVTVLRGEGVDIPAGMAVTVAENTATVCTLVLPARPADLSDEELDVVSGGFDLAAHSACAPMF
;
A
#
# COMPACT_ATOMS: atom_id res chain seq x y z
N MET A 1 -5.62 -15.31 -7.18
CA MET A 1 -4.29 -14.69 -7.01
C MET A 1 -3.74 -15.08 -5.66
N THR A 2 -2.56 -15.70 -5.62
CA THR A 2 -1.83 -15.97 -4.39
C THR A 2 -1.29 -14.66 -3.79
N HIS A 3 -0.87 -14.68 -2.53
CA HIS A 3 -0.25 -13.51 -1.88
C HIS A 3 1.02 -13.06 -2.60
N GLU A 4 1.80 -14.00 -3.14
CA GLU A 4 3.03 -13.73 -3.88
C GLU A 4 2.77 -13.02 -5.22
N GLU A 5 1.73 -13.43 -5.93
CA GLU A 5 1.33 -12.79 -7.20
C GLU A 5 0.88 -11.35 -6.99
N LYS A 6 0.13 -11.09 -5.90
CA LYS A 6 -0.27 -9.75 -5.49
C LYS A 6 0.96 -8.89 -5.16
N ALA A 7 1.90 -9.41 -4.38
CA ALA A 7 3.13 -8.70 -4.03
C ALA A 7 3.93 -8.29 -5.29
N LYS A 8 4.07 -9.20 -6.26
CA LYS A 8 4.72 -8.92 -7.55
C LYS A 8 3.98 -7.86 -8.36
N ALA A 9 2.64 -7.90 -8.40
CA ALA A 9 1.84 -6.89 -9.10
C ALA A 9 2.01 -5.50 -8.47
N TYR A 10 1.91 -5.40 -7.15
CA TYR A 10 2.15 -4.14 -6.44
C TYR A 10 3.57 -3.60 -6.67
N GLY A 11 4.60 -4.46 -6.62
CA GLY A 11 5.98 -4.04 -6.88
C GLY A 11 6.17 -3.41 -8.26
N ARG A 12 5.51 -3.93 -9.30
CA ARG A 12 5.54 -3.34 -10.65
C ARG A 12 4.87 -1.97 -10.71
N VAL A 13 3.71 -1.80 -10.05
CA VAL A 13 3.01 -0.52 -9.98
C VAL A 13 3.87 0.54 -9.30
N VAL A 14 4.52 0.19 -8.19
CA VAL A 14 5.42 1.09 -7.45
C VAL A 14 6.61 1.51 -8.32
N ALA A 15 7.30 0.55 -8.95
CA ALA A 15 8.42 0.85 -9.83
C ALA A 15 8.01 1.77 -11.00
N LYS A 16 6.85 1.53 -11.61
CA LYS A 16 6.31 2.37 -12.70
C LYS A 16 5.97 3.77 -12.21
N ALA A 17 5.38 3.91 -11.02
CA ALA A 17 5.10 5.21 -10.42
C ALA A 17 6.38 6.00 -10.13
N TRP A 18 7.50 5.36 -9.77
CA TRP A 18 8.77 6.06 -9.61
C TRP A 18 9.42 6.48 -10.93
N ALA A 19 9.21 5.72 -12.01
CA ALA A 19 9.81 6.00 -13.30
C ALA A 19 9.00 6.96 -14.19
N ASP A 20 7.69 7.10 -13.95
CA ASP A 20 6.77 7.89 -14.78
C ASP A 20 5.85 8.76 -13.90
N ASP A 21 6.14 10.06 -13.86
CA ASP A 21 5.36 11.04 -13.09
C ASP A 21 3.92 11.20 -13.60
N ALA A 22 3.66 11.01 -14.90
CA ALA A 22 2.31 11.07 -15.45
C ALA A 22 1.50 9.83 -15.05
N PHE A 23 2.15 8.65 -14.98
CA PHE A 23 1.54 7.48 -14.37
C PHE A 23 1.27 7.68 -12.88
N LYS A 24 2.24 8.21 -12.12
CA LYS A 24 2.08 8.53 -10.69
C LYS A 24 0.91 9.49 -10.46
N ALA A 25 0.80 10.54 -11.25
CA ALA A 25 -0.29 11.51 -11.16
C ALA A 25 -1.66 10.85 -11.40
N ARG A 26 -1.79 10.00 -12.42
CA ARG A 26 -3.02 9.23 -12.68
C ARG A 26 -3.33 8.26 -11.55
N LEU A 27 -2.32 7.54 -11.05
CA LEU A 27 -2.47 6.60 -9.94
C LEU A 27 -3.00 7.31 -8.68
N LYS A 28 -2.55 8.53 -8.39
CA LYS A 28 -3.04 9.32 -7.26
C LYS A 28 -4.47 9.86 -7.49
N ALA A 29 -4.81 10.20 -8.73
CA ALA A 29 -6.11 10.79 -9.05
C ALA A 29 -7.23 9.74 -9.15
N ASP A 30 -6.97 8.57 -9.75
CA ASP A 30 -7.92 7.48 -9.91
C ASP A 30 -7.24 6.12 -9.70
N PRO A 31 -6.94 5.77 -8.44
CA PRO A 31 -6.16 4.58 -8.11
C PRO A 31 -6.87 3.29 -8.51
N VAL A 32 -8.19 3.22 -8.35
CA VAL A 32 -8.96 2.01 -8.64
C VAL A 32 -8.88 1.64 -10.12
N THR A 33 -9.10 2.63 -11.01
CA THR A 33 -9.01 2.40 -12.45
C THR A 33 -7.60 2.02 -12.87
N VAL A 34 -6.58 2.73 -12.37
CA VAL A 34 -5.18 2.46 -12.73
C VAL A 34 -4.75 1.08 -12.25
N LEU A 35 -5.02 0.72 -11.00
CA LEU A 35 -4.65 -0.58 -10.43
C LEU A 35 -5.33 -1.75 -11.15
N ARG A 36 -6.62 -1.61 -11.50
CA ARG A 36 -7.32 -2.61 -12.32
C ARG A 36 -6.70 -2.74 -13.72
N GLY A 37 -6.29 -1.63 -14.33
CA GLY A 37 -5.57 -1.64 -15.62
C GLY A 37 -4.22 -2.37 -15.56
N GLU A 38 -3.58 -2.40 -14.38
CA GLU A 38 -2.34 -3.14 -14.12
C GLU A 38 -2.59 -4.58 -13.65
N GLY A 39 -3.84 -5.05 -13.66
CA GLY A 39 -4.24 -6.42 -13.30
C GLY A 39 -4.41 -6.67 -11.81
N VAL A 40 -4.50 -5.63 -10.98
CA VAL A 40 -4.83 -5.75 -9.55
C VAL A 40 -6.33 -5.82 -9.38
N ASP A 41 -6.80 -6.92 -8.79
CA ASP A 41 -8.22 -7.11 -8.51
C ASP A 41 -8.64 -6.32 -7.27
N ILE A 42 -9.63 -5.42 -7.43
CA ILE A 42 -10.17 -4.55 -6.38
C ILE A 42 -11.67 -4.82 -6.29
N PRO A 43 -12.19 -5.21 -5.11
CA PRO A 43 -13.61 -5.45 -4.91
C PRO A 43 -14.50 -4.28 -5.35
N ALA A 44 -15.68 -4.60 -5.87
CA ALA A 44 -16.67 -3.58 -6.22
C ALA A 44 -17.07 -2.77 -4.97
N GLY A 45 -17.24 -1.45 -5.14
CA GLY A 45 -17.61 -0.54 -4.06
C GLY A 45 -16.49 -0.14 -3.09
N MET A 46 -15.28 -0.69 -3.24
CA MET A 46 -14.13 -0.30 -2.42
C MET A 46 -13.47 0.97 -2.95
N ALA A 47 -13.27 1.95 -2.07
CA ALA A 47 -12.44 3.12 -2.34
C ALA A 47 -10.97 2.79 -2.05
N VAL A 48 -10.07 3.31 -2.87
CA VAL A 48 -8.61 3.20 -2.67
C VAL A 48 -8.03 4.61 -2.64
N THR A 49 -7.06 4.84 -1.76
CA THR A 49 -6.30 6.09 -1.68
C THR A 49 -4.81 5.76 -1.75
N VAL A 50 -4.04 6.60 -2.44
CA VAL A 50 -2.59 6.44 -2.57
C VAL A 50 -1.91 7.55 -1.79
N ALA A 51 -1.19 7.17 -0.74
CA ALA A 51 -0.31 8.05 0.02
C ALA A 51 1.14 7.74 -0.33
N GLU A 52 1.91 8.77 -0.68
CA GLU A 52 3.35 8.64 -0.94
C GLU A 52 4.10 9.19 0.27
N ASN A 53 4.93 8.34 0.89
CA ASN A 53 5.80 8.78 1.96
C ASN A 53 6.87 9.74 1.39
N THR A 54 7.27 10.71 2.18
CA THR A 54 8.37 11.64 1.86
C THR A 54 9.45 11.56 2.95
N ALA A 55 10.55 12.29 2.80
CA ALA A 55 11.62 12.33 3.79
C ALA A 55 11.16 12.77 5.21
N THR A 56 9.99 13.40 5.33
CA THR A 56 9.48 13.91 6.62
C THR A 56 8.08 13.42 6.96
N VAL A 57 7.45 12.63 6.10
CA VAL A 57 6.06 12.17 6.27
C VAL A 57 5.97 10.68 5.99
N CYS A 58 5.46 9.92 6.95
CA CYS A 58 5.14 8.50 6.80
C CYS A 58 3.64 8.25 6.97
N THR A 59 3.14 7.20 6.30
CA THR A 59 1.73 6.80 6.34
C THR A 59 1.55 5.54 7.18
N LEU A 60 0.83 5.66 8.30
CA LEU A 60 0.35 4.52 9.08
C LEU A 60 -1.02 4.08 8.55
N VAL A 61 -1.13 2.83 8.09
CA VAL A 61 -2.44 2.23 7.79
C VAL A 61 -2.99 1.65 9.08
N LEU A 62 -4.06 2.27 9.60
CA LEU A 62 -4.81 1.73 10.72
C LEU A 62 -5.92 0.80 10.16
N PRO A 63 -5.83 -0.53 10.35
CA PRO A 63 -6.89 -1.43 9.91
C PRO A 63 -8.20 -1.16 10.66
N ALA A 64 -9.33 -1.50 10.03
CA ALA A 64 -10.61 -1.46 10.71
C ALA A 64 -10.58 -2.37 11.95
N ARG A 65 -11.23 -1.93 13.03
CA ARG A 65 -11.38 -2.77 14.22
C ARG A 65 -12.06 -4.07 13.80
N PRO A 66 -11.42 -5.23 13.99
CA PRO A 66 -12.05 -6.51 13.71
C PRO A 66 -13.20 -6.70 14.70
N ALA A 67 -14.34 -7.21 14.21
CA ALA A 67 -15.57 -7.27 14.99
C ALA A 67 -15.45 -8.19 16.21
N ASP A 68 -14.71 -9.29 16.08
CA ASP A 68 -14.50 -10.29 17.12
C ASP A 68 -13.08 -10.87 16.97
N LEU A 69 -12.14 -10.46 17.81
CA LEU A 69 -10.88 -11.18 18.02
C LEU A 69 -10.76 -11.47 19.51
N SER A 70 -10.39 -12.70 19.85
CA SER A 70 -9.89 -12.98 21.20
C SER A 70 -8.50 -12.36 21.37
N ASP A 71 -8.07 -12.18 22.62
CA ASP A 71 -6.78 -11.56 22.91
C ASP A 71 -5.61 -12.33 22.25
N GLU A 72 -5.73 -13.65 22.06
CA GLU A 72 -4.75 -14.46 21.32
C GLU A 72 -4.67 -14.19 19.79
N GLU A 73 -5.72 -13.67 19.14
CA GLU A 73 -5.68 -13.38 17.69
C GLU A 73 -5.15 -11.96 17.40
N LEU A 74 -5.00 -11.11 18.43
CA LEU A 74 -4.42 -9.77 18.30
C LEU A 74 -2.96 -9.81 17.84
N ASP A 75 -2.22 -10.86 18.17
CA ASP A 75 -0.80 -11.03 17.79
C ASP A 75 -0.64 -11.28 16.27
N VAL A 76 -1.68 -11.74 15.58
CA VAL A 76 -1.67 -11.96 14.12
C VAL A 76 -1.88 -10.68 13.32
N VAL A 77 -2.43 -9.62 13.95
CA VAL A 77 -2.71 -8.33 13.30
C VAL A 77 -1.44 -7.49 13.14
N SER A 78 -0.31 -7.86 13.78
CA SER A 78 0.98 -7.18 13.64
C SER A 78 1.69 -7.56 12.33
N GLY A 79 1.03 -7.34 11.19
CA GLY A 79 1.56 -7.62 9.85
C GLY A 79 2.56 -6.59 9.30
N GLY A 80 3.18 -5.77 10.14
CA GLY A 80 4.33 -4.94 9.74
C GLY A 80 4.05 -3.44 9.72
N PHE A 81 4.17 -2.82 10.88
CA PHE A 81 4.45 -1.38 10.93
C PHE A 81 5.38 -1.06 12.09
N ASP A 82 6.68 -1.28 11.86
CA ASP A 82 7.71 -0.75 12.73
C ASP A 82 8.16 0.61 12.15
N LEU A 83 7.75 1.69 12.80
CA LEU A 83 8.10 3.06 12.44
C LEU A 83 9.62 3.30 12.51
N ALA A 84 10.34 2.50 13.30
CA ALA A 84 11.78 2.62 13.47
C ALA A 84 12.59 1.85 12.40
N ALA A 85 12.02 0.81 11.78
CA ALA A 85 12.76 -0.09 10.88
C ALA A 85 12.63 0.27 9.38
N HIS A 86 11.70 1.14 9.00
CA HIS A 86 11.55 1.60 7.61
C HIS A 86 12.62 2.64 7.26
N SER A 87 13.80 2.17 6.85
CA SER A 87 14.90 2.95 6.27
C SER A 87 14.51 3.85 5.08
N ALA A 88 13.29 3.69 4.54
CA ALA A 88 12.74 4.51 3.46
C ALA A 88 12.48 5.99 3.83
N CYS A 89 12.51 6.37 5.11
CA CYS A 89 12.43 7.76 5.56
C CYS A 89 13.78 8.37 5.98
N ALA A 90 14.89 7.63 5.89
CA ALA A 90 16.21 8.22 6.09
C ALA A 90 16.55 9.08 4.86
N PRO A 91 17.04 10.33 5.04
CA PRO A 91 17.55 11.10 3.92
C PRO A 91 18.76 10.36 3.36
N MET A 92 18.68 9.98 2.08
CA MET A 92 19.81 9.42 1.35
C MET A 92 20.76 10.59 1.02
N PHE A 93 21.71 10.85 1.91
CA PHE A 93 22.91 11.64 1.64
C PHE A 93 24.10 10.71 1.52
#